data_AF-A0A4Q3SUC0-F1
#
_entry.id   AF-A0A4Q3SUC0-F1
#
_cell.length_a   1.000
_cell.length_b   1.000
_cell.length_c   1.000
_cell.angle_alpha   90.00
_cell.angle_beta   90.00
_cell.angle_gamma   90.00
#
_symmetry.space_group_name_H-M   'P 1'
#
loop_
_entity.id
_entity.type
_entity.pdbx_description
1 polymer ?
#
loop_
_entity_poly.entity_id
_entity_poly.type
_entity_poly.pdbx_seq_one_letter_code
_entity_poly.pdbx_strand_id
1 'polypeptide(L)' 'MRFSHFFIDRPIFAGVIAVFITLIGAFALPLLPLSQYPDIAPPTIAVTAMYPGASAETLAETV' A
#
# COMPACT_ATOMS: atom_id res chain seq x y z
N MET A 1 22.60 30.67 -6.53
CA MET A 1 21.51 29.88 -5.92
C MET A 1 21.29 30.36 -4.48
N ARG A 2 20.15 30.98 -4.17
CA ARG A 2 19.82 31.50 -2.82
C ARG A 2 18.47 30.96 -2.31
N PHE A 3 18.14 29.71 -2.62
CA PHE A 3 16.86 29.09 -2.26
C PHE A 3 16.57 29.18 -0.74
N SER A 4 17.55 28.86 0.11
CA SER A 4 17.39 28.92 1.56
C SER A 4 17.22 30.35 2.10
N HIS A 5 17.82 31.36 1.46
CA HIS A 5 17.69 32.76 1.91
C HIS A 5 16.26 33.27 1.80
N PHE A 6 15.50 32.82 0.79
CA PHE A 6 14.10 33.22 0.63
C PHE A 6 13.24 32.86 1.86
N PHE A 7 13.48 31.69 2.46
CA PHE A 7 12.77 31.23 3.66
C PHE A 7 13.28 31.92 4.93
N ILE A 8 14.57 32.26 4.99
CA ILE A 8 15.19 33.00 6.11
C ILE A 8 14.68 34.44 6.15
N ASP A 9 14.62 35.11 4.99
CA ASP A 9 14.18 36.50 4.87
C ASP A 9 12.65 36.65 5.09
N ARG A 10 11.88 35.54 4.97
CA ARG A 10 10.42 35.49 5.19
C ARG A 10 10.04 34.39 6.19
N PRO A 11 10.33 34.58 7.49
CA PRO A 11 10.13 33.56 8.51
C PRO A 11 8.65 33.16 8.68
N ILE A 12 7.72 34.12 8.50
CA ILE A 12 6.28 33.83 8.58
C ILE A 12 5.85 32.87 7.47
N PHE A 13 6.34 33.06 6.24
CA PHE A 13 6.02 32.18 5.12
C PHE A 13 6.54 30.76 5.34
N ALA A 14 7.79 30.64 5.81
CA ALA A 14 8.38 29.35 6.15
C ALA A 14 7.59 28.62 7.26
N GLY A 15 7.17 29.36 8.29
CA GLY A 15 6.33 28.84 9.38
C GLY A 15 4.97 28.34 8.91
N VAL A 16 4.29 29.08 8.02
CA VAL A 16 3.01 28.66 7.44
C VAL A 16 3.15 27.36 6.65
N ILE A 17 4.19 27.22 5.82
CA ILE A 17 4.44 25.98 5.08
C ILE A 17 4.70 24.81 6.03
N ALA A 18 5.51 25.01 7.06
CA ALA A 18 5.79 23.97 8.04
C ALA A 18 4.51 23.49 8.74
N VAL A 19 3.67 24.43 9.19
CA VAL A 19 2.38 24.13 9.81
C VAL A 19 1.42 23.45 8.83
N PHE A 20 1.40 23.87 7.57
CA PHE A 20 0.55 23.26 6.55
C PHE A 20 0.91 21.80 6.30
N ILE A 21 2.21 21.49 6.18
CA ILE A 21 2.71 20.13 5.99
C ILE A 21 2.39 19.26 7.21
N THR A 22 2.61 19.77 8.43
CA THR A 22 2.33 18.99 9.64
C THR A 22 0.84 18.72 9.84
N LEU A 23 -0.03 19.68 9.54
CA LEU A 23 -1.48 19.50 9.63
C LEU A 23 -2.00 18.48 8.62
N ILE A 24 -1.53 18.53 7.37
CA ILE A 24 -1.88 17.54 6.34
C ILE A 24 -1.40 16.15 6.78
N GLY A 25 -0.17 16.04 7.25
CA GLY A 25 0.38 14.79 7.77
C GLY A 25 -0.47 14.23 8.91
N ALA A 26 -0.82 15.07 9.88
CA ALA A 26 -1.66 14.69 11.02
C ALA A 26 -3.05 14.20 10.59
N PHE A 27 -3.63 14.82 9.56
CA PHE A 27 -4.92 14.40 9.02
C PHE A 27 -4.84 13.09 8.23
N ALA A 28 -3.70 12.81 7.59
CA ALA A 28 -3.48 11.58 6.84
C ALA A 28 -3.18 10.36 7.73
N LEU A 29 -2.63 10.56 8.94
CA LEU A 29 -2.32 9.49 9.90
C LEU A 29 -3.47 8.50 10.17
N PRO A 30 -4.70 8.93 10.51
CA PRO A 30 -5.81 8.00 10.74
C PRO A 30 -6.31 7.31 9.47
N LEU A 31 -5.96 7.83 8.29
CA LEU A 31 -6.38 7.28 7.00
C LEU A 31 -5.45 6.17 6.49
N LEU A 32 -4.28 6.01 7.11
CA LEU A 32 -3.31 4.99 6.73
C LEU A 32 -3.81 3.59 7.14
N PRO A 33 -3.85 2.62 6.20
CA PRO A 33 -4.23 1.26 6.52
C PRO A 33 -3.18 0.62 7.43
N LEU A 34 -3.65 0.06 8.54
CA LEU A 34 -2.82 -0.67 9.49
C LEU A 34 -2.86 -2.16 9.13
N SER A 35 -1.79 -2.67 8.53
CA SER A 35 -1.58 -4.09 8.26
C SER A 35 -0.47 -4.62 9.16
N GLN A 36 -0.70 -5.72 9.91
CA GLN A 36 0.30 -6.30 10.82
C GLN A 36 1.46 -6.96 10.08
N TYR A 37 1.21 -7.42 8.87
CA TYR A 37 2.20 -7.89 7.92
C TYR A 37 1.85 -7.27 6.56
N PRO A 38 2.82 -6.94 5.71
CA PRO A 38 2.53 -6.70 4.30
C PRO A 38 1.82 -7.92 3.71
N ASP A 39 1.10 -7.80 2.60
CA ASP A 39 0.52 -8.94 1.90
C ASP A 39 1.65 -9.88 1.38
N ILE A 40 2.08 -10.79 2.25
CA ILE A 40 3.08 -11.84 2.00
C ILE A 40 2.42 -13.16 1.59
N ALA A 41 1.10 -13.28 1.70
CA ALA A 41 0.38 -14.48 1.30
C ALA A 41 0.37 -14.59 -0.24
N PRO A 42 0.91 -15.68 -0.82
CA PRO A 42 0.73 -15.95 -2.24
C PRO A 42 -0.78 -16.03 -2.53
N PRO A 43 -1.30 -15.34 -3.56
CA PRO A 43 -2.70 -15.49 -3.94
C PRO A 43 -2.93 -16.95 -4.35
N THR A 44 -3.59 -17.73 -3.50
CA THR A 44 -3.92 -19.13 -3.80
C THR A 44 -5.15 -19.16 -4.71
N ILE A 45 -4.95 -19.51 -5.98
CA ILE A 45 -6.03 -19.79 -6.91
C ILE A 45 -6.39 -21.27 -6.77
N ALA A 46 -7.53 -21.57 -6.14
CA ALA A 46 -8.05 -22.93 -6.07
C ALA A 46 -8.90 -23.21 -7.32
N VAL A 47 -8.47 -24.14 -8.16
CA VAL A 47 -9.24 -24.61 -9.32
C VAL A 47 -9.89 -25.94 -8.96
N THR A 48 -11.22 -25.95 -8.82
CA THR A 48 -11.99 -27.18 -8.59
C THR A 48 -12.52 -27.70 -9.93
N ALA A 49 -12.01 -28.84 -10.37
CA ALA A 49 -12.56 -29.59 -11.50
C ALA A 49 -13.19 -30.90 -10.98
N MET A 50 -14.36 -31.27 -11.51
CA MET A 50 -15.05 -32.49 -11.14
C MET A 50 -15.34 -33.30 -12.40
N TYR A 51 -14.80 -34.53 -12.47
CA TYR A 51 -15.08 -35.48 -13.54
C TYR A 51 -15.64 -36.78 -12.95
N PRO A 52 -16.97 -36.94 -12.87
CA PRO A 52 -17.60 -38.11 -12.27
C PRO A 52 -17.34 -39.36 -13.12
N GLY A 53 -16.79 -40.42 -12.50
CA GLY A 53 -16.55 -41.71 -13.15
C GLY A 53 -15.12 -41.95 -13.65
N ALA A 54 -14.18 -41.00 -13.48
CA ALA A 54 -12.75 -41.25 -13.71
C ALA A 54 -12.06 -41.84 -12.49
N SER A 55 -11.07 -42.71 -12.72
CA SER A 55 -10.11 -43.13 -11.69
C SER A 55 -9.23 -41.95 -11.27
N ALA A 56 -8.70 -41.97 -10.04
CA ALA A 56 -7.82 -40.90 -9.56
C ALA A 56 -6.60 -40.65 -10.48
N GLU A 57 -6.09 -41.71 -11.13
CA GLU A 57 -5.00 -41.66 -12.11
C GLU A 57 -5.37 -40.81 -13.35
N THR A 58 -6.55 -41.07 -13.95
CA THR A 58 -6.98 -40.39 -15.18
C THR A 58 -7.34 -38.92 -14.96
N LEU A 59 -7.80 -38.57 -13.76
CA LEU A 59 -8.09 -37.18 -13.37
C LEU A 59 -6.80 -36.35 -13.19
N ALA A 60 -5.71 -36.97 -12.74
CA ALA A 60 -4.41 -36.32 -12.58
C ALA A 60 -3.61 -36.20 -13.88
N GLU A 61 -3.77 -37.13 -14.83
CA GLU A 61 -3.08 -37.07 -16.12
C GLU A 61 -3.73 -36.11 -17.14
N THR A 62 -5.02 -35.78 -16.98
CA THR A 62 -5.78 -35.01 -18.00
C THR A 62 -5.92 -33.51 -17.66
N VAL A 63 -5.55 -33.08 -16.45
CA VAL A 63 -5.72 -31.70 -15.95
C VAL A 63 -4.37 -31.06 -15.63
#